data_AF-A0A9D4FYF5-F1
#
_entry.id   AF-A0A9D4FYF5-F1
#
_cell.length_a   1.000
_cell.length_b   1.000
_cell.length_c   1.000
_cell.angle_alpha   90.00
_cell.angle_beta   90.00
_cell.angle_gamma   90.00
#
_symmetry.space_group_name_H-M   'P 1'
#
loop_
_entity.id
_entity.type
_entity.pdbx_description
1 polymer ?
#
loop_
_entity_poly.entity_id
_entity_poly.type
_entity_poly.pdbx_seq_one_letter_code
_entity_poly.pdbx_strand_id
1 'polypeptide(L)'
;MNIARLPESVEYKILTRQLFMADPDSKTFTSKVRKILEKYNLPTPEELLEEVPTKVILNKMFKNASNDYWENIWRQELATQSTLKYLQVQHPVVDNPHNLWKSIRPRQHEVQRAEIKARLITDTFILQSNAMKYNKSEVSASCKLCGVDYETRKHLLGRCSALSQLREENFTRLRAILSDDNTFTTITQDFDMLIQMILDCTHSSLKDIIVLSPAQETNIERWSCERLVTHRAKIISSN
;
A
#
# COMPACT_ATOMS: atom_id res chain seq x y z
N MET A 1 -34.61 -1.11 9.35
CA MET A 1 -35.03 -2.51 9.57
C MET A 1 -34.51 -2.91 10.95
N ASN A 2 -35.36 -2.84 11.99
CA ASN A 2 -35.02 -3.00 13.42
C ASN A 2 -35.60 -4.30 14.01
N ILE A 3 -35.86 -5.30 13.16
CA ILE A 3 -36.81 -6.38 13.45
C ILE A 3 -36.36 -7.28 14.63
N ALA A 4 -35.05 -7.40 14.88
CA ALA A 4 -34.49 -8.20 15.97
C ALA A 4 -34.06 -7.38 17.19
N ARG A 5 -34.60 -6.16 17.41
CA ARG A 5 -34.20 -5.31 18.55
C ARG A 5 -35.10 -5.44 19.78
N LEU A 6 -36.33 -5.91 19.60
CA LEU A 6 -37.30 -6.00 20.67
C LEU A 6 -37.19 -7.41 21.27
N PRO A 7 -36.84 -7.58 22.56
CA PRO A 7 -36.70 -8.90 23.19
C PRO A 7 -37.96 -9.77 23.04
N GLU A 8 -39.13 -9.13 22.95
CA GLU A 8 -40.40 -9.83 22.80
C GLU A 8 -40.73 -10.28 21.38
N SER A 9 -40.01 -9.81 20.36
CA SER A 9 -40.31 -10.17 18.98
C SER A 9 -40.00 -11.64 18.72
N VAL A 10 -40.80 -12.25 17.81
CA VAL A 10 -40.59 -13.63 17.38
C VAL A 10 -39.21 -13.79 16.76
N GLU A 11 -38.76 -12.77 16.02
CA GLU A 11 -37.46 -12.76 15.36
C GLU A 11 -36.29 -12.72 16.35
N TYR A 12 -36.40 -11.95 17.45
CA TYR A 12 -35.40 -11.97 18.52
C TYR A 12 -35.31 -13.37 19.16
N LYS A 13 -36.45 -13.98 19.47
CA LYS A 13 -36.52 -15.33 20.08
C LYS A 13 -35.96 -16.41 19.14
N ILE A 14 -36.26 -16.33 17.84
CA ILE A 14 -35.70 -17.23 16.83
C ILE A 14 -34.18 -17.04 16.72
N LEU A 15 -33.70 -15.81 16.62
CA LEU A 15 -32.28 -15.51 16.48
C LEU A 15 -31.49 -15.99 17.70
N THR A 16 -31.98 -15.71 18.92
CA THR A 16 -31.37 -16.16 20.17
C THR A 16 -31.30 -17.69 20.23
N ARG A 17 -32.39 -18.39 19.87
CA ARG A 17 -32.39 -19.86 19.79
C ARG A 17 -31.39 -20.37 18.74
N GLN A 18 -31.33 -19.74 17.57
CA GLN A 18 -30.39 -20.12 16.52
C GLN A 18 -28.93 -19.87 16.91
N LEU A 19 -28.64 -18.81 17.67
CA LEU A 19 -27.32 -18.54 18.23
C LEU A 19 -26.91 -19.60 19.25
N PHE A 20 -27.85 -19.99 20.13
CA PHE A 20 -27.62 -21.02 21.14
C PHE A 20 -27.42 -22.42 20.53
N MET A 21 -28.20 -22.78 19.51
CA MET A 21 -28.15 -24.12 18.89
C MET A 21 -27.10 -24.25 17.78
N ALA A 22 -26.53 -23.14 17.31
CA ALA A 22 -25.60 -23.15 16.19
C ALA A 22 -24.26 -23.79 16.59
N ASP A 23 -23.96 -24.93 15.98
CA ASP A 23 -22.61 -25.49 15.95
C ASP A 23 -21.64 -24.44 15.36
N PRO A 24 -20.54 -24.10 16.07
CA PRO A 24 -19.53 -23.15 15.60
C PRO A 24 -19.06 -23.44 14.18
N ASP A 25 -18.98 -24.70 13.75
CA ASP A 25 -18.49 -25.07 12.42
C ASP A 25 -19.58 -25.26 11.35
N SER A 26 -20.84 -25.04 11.73
CA SER A 26 -21.94 -25.09 10.78
C SER A 26 -21.86 -23.96 9.74
N LYS A 27 -22.43 -24.20 8.55
CA LYS A 27 -22.55 -23.20 7.48
C LYS A 27 -23.74 -22.25 7.66
N THR A 28 -24.37 -22.26 8.83
CA THR A 28 -25.55 -21.44 9.13
C THR A 28 -25.20 -19.95 9.17
N PHE A 29 -26.21 -19.10 9.04
CA PHE A 29 -26.03 -17.64 9.11
C PHE A 29 -25.44 -17.22 10.47
N THR A 30 -25.98 -17.73 11.59
CA THR A 30 -25.54 -17.38 12.95
C THR A 30 -24.09 -17.77 13.21
N SER A 31 -23.65 -18.97 12.79
CA SER A 31 -22.23 -19.36 12.90
C SER A 31 -21.32 -18.46 12.07
N LYS A 32 -21.73 -18.04 10.86
CA LYS A 32 -20.96 -17.08 10.06
C LYS A 32 -20.87 -15.72 10.73
N VAL A 33 -21.94 -15.22 11.32
CA VAL A 33 -21.93 -13.95 12.08
C VAL A 33 -20.97 -14.05 13.26
N ARG A 34 -21.03 -15.13 14.05
CA ARG A 34 -20.11 -15.37 15.18
C ARG A 34 -18.65 -15.38 14.73
N LYS A 35 -18.32 -16.12 13.67
CA LYS A 35 -16.95 -16.16 13.09
C LYS A 35 -16.46 -14.79 12.62
N ILE A 36 -17.34 -13.96 12.05
CA ILE A 36 -16.98 -12.60 11.62
C ILE A 36 -16.71 -11.72 12.84
N LEU A 37 -17.60 -11.71 13.83
CA LEU A 37 -17.44 -10.90 15.03
C LEU A 37 -16.17 -11.29 15.79
N GLU A 38 -15.93 -12.60 15.96
CA GLU A 38 -14.71 -13.14 16.55
C GLU A 38 -13.45 -12.73 15.77
N LYS A 39 -13.46 -12.90 14.43
CA LYS A 39 -12.32 -12.52 13.57
C LYS A 39 -11.89 -11.06 13.74
N TYR A 40 -12.85 -10.16 13.93
CA TYR A 40 -12.60 -8.72 14.09
C TYR A 40 -12.55 -8.29 15.56
N ASN A 41 -12.54 -9.24 16.51
CA ASN A 41 -12.57 -8.97 17.95
C ASN A 41 -13.71 -8.00 18.36
N LEU A 42 -14.89 -8.20 17.77
CA LEU A 42 -16.11 -7.46 18.06
C LEU A 42 -16.94 -8.20 19.13
N PRO A 43 -17.87 -7.50 19.82
CA PRO A 43 -18.77 -8.15 20.76
C PRO A 43 -19.53 -9.30 20.11
N THR A 44 -19.75 -10.34 20.88
CA THR A 44 -20.50 -11.53 20.48
C THR A 44 -21.92 -11.16 20.02
N PRO A 45 -22.57 -12.00 19.19
CA PRO A 45 -23.96 -11.77 18.82
C PRO A 45 -24.88 -11.58 20.03
N GLU A 46 -24.64 -12.32 21.11
CA GLU A 46 -25.39 -12.28 22.36
C GLU A 46 -25.23 -10.90 23.05
N GLU A 47 -24.00 -10.41 23.22
CA GLU A 47 -23.73 -9.08 23.77
C GLU A 47 -24.38 -7.97 22.91
N LEU A 48 -24.33 -8.09 21.58
CA LEU A 48 -24.97 -7.15 20.66
C LEU A 48 -26.50 -7.16 20.73
N LEU A 49 -27.11 -8.25 21.22
CA LEU A 49 -28.55 -8.36 21.43
C LEU A 49 -28.98 -7.85 22.81
N GLU A 50 -28.10 -7.94 23.81
CA GLU A 50 -28.32 -7.38 25.15
C GLU A 50 -28.21 -5.85 25.13
N GLU A 51 -27.15 -5.31 24.53
CA GLU A 51 -26.94 -3.87 24.39
C GLU A 51 -26.90 -3.47 22.91
N VAL A 52 -28.09 -3.33 22.32
CA VAL A 52 -28.21 -3.08 20.87
C VAL A 52 -27.66 -1.68 20.50
N PRO A 53 -26.52 -1.58 19.80
CA PRO A 53 -25.99 -0.29 19.43
C PRO A 53 -26.87 0.39 18.37
N THR A 54 -26.83 1.72 18.34
CA THR A 54 -27.41 2.47 17.23
C THR A 54 -26.69 2.10 15.92
N LYS A 55 -27.36 2.26 14.77
CA LYS A 55 -26.75 1.97 13.45
C LYS A 55 -25.43 2.74 13.24
N VAL A 56 -25.36 3.98 13.74
CA VAL A 56 -24.17 4.83 13.63
C VAL A 56 -23.02 4.25 14.46
N ILE A 57 -23.28 3.87 15.71
CA ILE A 57 -22.28 3.26 16.60
C ILE A 57 -21.80 1.94 16.01
N LEU A 58 -22.73 1.07 15.59
CA LEU A 58 -22.42 -0.23 14.99
C LEU A 58 -21.53 -0.08 13.75
N ASN A 59 -21.87 0.83 12.84
CA ASN A 59 -21.06 1.10 11.65
C ASN A 59 -19.65 1.59 12.03
N LYS A 60 -19.53 2.46 13.03
CA LYS A 60 -18.22 2.93 13.52
C LYS A 60 -17.41 1.80 14.14
N MET A 61 -18.03 0.92 14.94
CA MET A 61 -17.39 -0.26 15.52
C MET A 61 -16.84 -1.19 14.44
N PHE A 62 -17.67 -1.60 13.48
CA PHE A 62 -17.23 -2.43 12.36
C PHE A 62 -16.13 -1.79 11.54
N LYS A 63 -16.24 -0.47 11.28
CA LYS A 63 -15.23 0.28 10.54
C LYS A 63 -13.88 0.26 11.26
N ASN A 64 -13.87 0.56 12.56
CA ASN A 64 -12.64 0.56 13.35
C ASN A 64 -12.05 -0.84 13.43
N ALA A 65 -12.84 -1.84 13.80
CA ALA A 65 -12.39 -3.22 13.94
C ALA A 65 -11.83 -3.80 12.62
N SER A 66 -12.47 -3.48 11.48
CA SER A 66 -11.95 -3.84 10.16
C SER A 66 -10.60 -3.19 9.87
N ASN A 67 -10.47 -1.88 10.14
CA ASN A 67 -9.22 -1.15 9.95
C ASN A 67 -8.10 -1.69 10.84
N ASP A 68 -8.37 -1.93 12.13
CA ASP A 68 -7.40 -2.44 13.10
C ASP A 68 -6.93 -3.86 12.71
N TYR A 69 -7.86 -4.73 12.32
CA TYR A 69 -7.55 -6.08 11.85
C TYR A 69 -6.62 -6.05 10.64
N TRP A 70 -6.97 -5.31 9.58
CA TRP A 70 -6.17 -5.26 8.36
C TRP A 70 -4.83 -4.54 8.57
N GLU A 71 -4.80 -3.49 9.39
CA GLU A 71 -3.56 -2.83 9.76
C GLU A 71 -2.59 -3.78 10.47
N ASN A 72 -3.09 -4.57 11.42
CA ASN A 72 -2.24 -5.56 12.10
C ASN A 72 -1.71 -6.61 11.13
N ILE A 73 -2.56 -7.17 10.27
CA ILE A 73 -2.14 -8.16 9.25
C ILE A 73 -1.06 -7.56 8.33
N TRP A 74 -1.27 -6.35 7.79
CA TRP A 74 -0.31 -5.74 6.88
C TRP A 74 1.01 -5.34 7.57
N ARG A 75 0.96 -4.91 8.83
CA ARG A 75 2.19 -4.66 9.62
C ARG A 75 2.98 -5.94 9.84
N GLN A 76 2.33 -7.06 10.10
CA GLN A 76 2.99 -8.37 10.23
C GLN A 76 3.60 -8.83 8.90
N GLU A 77 2.89 -8.65 7.79
CA GLU A 77 3.42 -8.95 6.44
C GLU A 77 4.63 -8.06 6.12
N LEU A 78 4.59 -6.76 6.42
CA LEU A 78 5.71 -5.86 6.22
C LEU A 78 6.94 -6.24 7.06
N ALA A 79 6.72 -6.66 8.30
CA ALA A 79 7.81 -7.09 9.19
C ALA A 79 8.49 -8.37 8.70
N THR A 80 7.74 -9.26 8.03
CA THR A 80 8.25 -10.56 7.56
C THR A 80 8.78 -10.52 6.13
N GLN A 81 8.30 -9.59 5.29
CA GLN A 81 8.65 -9.52 3.87
C GLN A 81 9.59 -8.34 3.57
N SER A 82 10.89 -8.63 3.46
CA SER A 82 11.90 -7.63 3.11
C SER A 82 11.68 -6.96 1.74
N THR A 83 10.92 -7.60 0.86
CA THR A 83 10.53 -7.07 -0.47
C THR A 83 9.63 -5.84 -0.37
N LEU A 84 8.86 -5.75 0.72
CA LEU A 84 7.89 -4.68 0.99
C LEU A 84 8.48 -3.51 1.81
N LYS A 85 9.80 -3.50 2.05
CA LYS A 85 10.47 -2.51 2.91
C LYS A 85 10.28 -1.02 2.52
N TYR A 86 9.76 -0.75 1.33
CA TYR A 86 9.49 0.61 0.86
C TYR A 86 8.02 1.02 0.93
N LEU A 87 7.12 0.10 1.32
CA LEU A 87 5.68 0.33 1.36
C LEU A 87 5.27 0.86 2.73
N GLN A 88 4.62 2.03 2.76
CA GLN A 88 3.96 2.53 3.96
C GLN A 88 2.47 2.16 3.99
N VAL A 89 2.05 1.48 5.06
CA VAL A 89 0.63 1.31 5.37
C VAL A 89 0.02 2.67 5.68
N GLN A 90 -1.05 3.02 4.97
CA GLN A 90 -1.83 4.21 5.24
C GLN A 90 -2.89 3.89 6.30
N HIS A 91 -3.05 4.80 7.26
CA HIS A 91 -4.11 4.71 8.25
C HIS A 91 -5.22 5.73 7.93
N PRO A 92 -6.52 5.37 8.01
CA PRO A 92 -7.07 4.03 8.20
C PRO A 92 -6.95 3.17 6.92
N VAL A 93 -6.59 1.89 7.05
CA VAL A 93 -6.23 1.00 5.93
C VAL A 93 -7.30 0.85 4.85
N VAL A 94 -8.56 0.64 5.25
CA VAL A 94 -9.65 0.26 4.36
C VAL A 94 -10.18 1.46 3.56
N ASP A 95 -10.21 2.64 4.19
CA ASP A 95 -10.78 3.84 3.59
C ASP A 95 -9.74 4.74 2.92
N ASN A 96 -8.45 4.51 3.21
CA ASN A 96 -7.38 5.39 2.80
C ASN A 96 -6.43 4.68 1.84
N PRO A 97 -6.67 4.72 0.52
CA PRO A 97 -5.79 4.09 -0.44
C PRO A 97 -4.37 4.69 -0.36
N HIS A 98 -3.37 3.92 -0.81
CA HIS A 98 -1.99 4.39 -0.87
C HIS A 98 -1.88 5.74 -1.60
N ASN A 99 -1.02 6.65 -1.14
CA ASN A 99 -0.91 8.01 -1.70
C ASN A 99 -0.54 8.04 -3.19
N LEU A 100 0.16 7.00 -3.64
CA LEU A 100 0.35 6.70 -5.07
C LEU A 100 -0.95 6.78 -5.88
N TRP A 101 -2.03 6.17 -5.39
CA TRP A 101 -3.32 6.11 -6.10
C TRP A 101 -4.13 7.39 -5.97
N LYS A 102 -3.86 8.22 -4.95
CA LYS A 102 -4.50 9.53 -4.80
C LYS A 102 -3.87 10.61 -5.68
N SER A 103 -2.58 10.46 -6.00
CA SER A 103 -1.84 11.48 -6.75
C SER A 103 -2.11 11.45 -8.26
N ILE A 104 -2.64 10.33 -8.75
CA ILE A 104 -2.88 10.06 -10.18
C ILE A 104 -4.20 10.67 -10.67
N ARG A 105 -4.17 11.19 -11.89
CA ARG A 105 -5.37 11.59 -12.63
C ARG A 105 -5.93 10.37 -13.37
N PRO A 106 -7.23 10.34 -13.71
CA PRO A 106 -7.86 9.23 -14.43
C PRO A 106 -7.49 9.24 -15.92
N ARG A 107 -6.20 9.19 -16.23
CA ARG A 107 -5.63 9.11 -17.58
C ARG A 107 -4.86 7.80 -17.71
N GLN A 108 -5.06 7.07 -18.80
CA GLN A 108 -4.48 5.73 -19.01
C GLN A 108 -2.96 5.69 -18.77
N HIS A 109 -2.21 6.68 -19.27
CA HIS A 109 -0.76 6.73 -19.10
C HIS A 109 -0.31 7.02 -17.65
N GLU A 110 -1.12 7.74 -16.85
CA GLU A 110 -0.83 7.97 -15.43
C GLU A 110 -1.10 6.70 -14.61
N VAL A 111 -2.18 5.98 -14.93
CA VAL A 111 -2.49 4.67 -14.31
C VAL A 111 -1.36 3.67 -14.60
N GLN A 112 -0.89 3.59 -15.84
CA GLN A 112 0.24 2.70 -16.19
C GLN A 112 1.52 3.06 -15.43
N ARG A 113 1.84 4.36 -15.28
CA ARG A 113 3.00 4.80 -14.49
C ARG A 113 2.88 4.40 -13.02
N ALA A 114 1.70 4.62 -12.44
CA ALA A 114 1.41 4.25 -11.06
C ALA A 114 1.48 2.74 -10.84
N GLU A 115 0.96 1.95 -11.78
CA GLU A 115 1.07 0.48 -11.73
C GLU A 115 2.53 0.03 -11.69
N ILE A 116 3.39 0.58 -12.55
CA ILE A 116 4.79 0.16 -12.54
C ILE A 116 5.49 0.63 -11.26
N LYS A 117 5.18 1.82 -10.75
CA LYS A 117 5.70 2.28 -9.45
C LYS A 117 5.22 1.37 -8.32
N ALA A 118 3.96 0.96 -8.30
CA ALA A 118 3.42 -0.01 -7.34
C ALA A 118 4.17 -1.35 -7.40
N ARG A 119 4.48 -1.82 -8.62
CA ARG A 119 5.30 -3.03 -8.81
C ARG A 119 6.72 -2.85 -8.30
N LEU A 120 7.31 -1.66 -8.44
CA LEU A 120 8.62 -1.35 -7.87
C LEU A 120 8.57 -1.31 -6.34
N ILE A 121 7.56 -0.67 -5.73
CA ILE A 121 7.37 -0.63 -4.27
C ILE A 121 7.29 -2.04 -3.70
N THR A 122 6.47 -2.89 -4.31
CA THR A 122 6.18 -4.28 -3.87
C THR A 122 7.19 -5.33 -4.33
N ASP A 123 8.28 -4.93 -5.00
CA ASP A 123 9.28 -5.82 -5.62
C ASP A 123 8.74 -6.82 -6.66
N THR A 124 7.56 -6.57 -7.21
CA THR A 124 6.97 -7.40 -8.28
C THR A 124 7.37 -6.93 -9.69
N PHE A 125 8.14 -5.84 -9.79
CA PHE A 125 8.70 -5.39 -11.06
C PHE A 125 9.89 -6.27 -11.48
N ILE A 126 9.82 -6.84 -12.68
CA ILE A 126 10.85 -7.76 -13.20
C ILE A 126 12.08 -6.98 -13.65
N LEU A 127 13.03 -6.84 -12.72
CA LEU A 127 14.39 -6.37 -12.98
C LEU A 127 15.26 -7.48 -13.58
N GLN A 128 16.30 -7.18 -14.36
CA GLN A 128 17.19 -8.22 -14.89
C GLN A 128 17.89 -9.00 -13.76
N SER A 129 18.18 -8.34 -12.63
CA SER A 129 18.67 -9.04 -11.43
C SER A 129 17.68 -10.05 -10.86
N ASN A 130 16.37 -9.81 -10.96
CA ASN A 130 15.34 -10.77 -10.56
C ASN A 130 15.18 -11.87 -11.61
N ALA A 131 15.18 -11.49 -12.91
CA ALA A 131 15.10 -12.44 -14.01
C ALA A 131 16.24 -13.46 -13.99
N MET A 132 17.48 -13.01 -13.74
CA MET A 132 18.65 -13.90 -13.61
C MET A 132 18.48 -14.93 -12.48
N LYS A 133 17.83 -14.57 -11.37
CA LYS A 133 17.64 -15.46 -10.21
C LYS A 133 16.59 -16.54 -10.43
N TYR A 134 15.53 -16.24 -11.20
CA TYR A 134 14.35 -17.10 -11.31
C TYR A 134 14.19 -17.78 -12.68
N ASN A 135 14.91 -17.33 -13.71
CA ASN A 135 14.86 -17.98 -15.01
C ASN A 135 15.74 -19.24 -15.04
N LYS A 136 15.26 -20.28 -15.74
CA LYS A 136 16.02 -21.51 -15.98
C LYS A 136 17.14 -21.34 -17.01
N SER A 137 17.00 -20.36 -17.90
CA SER A 137 18.00 -20.02 -18.91
C SER A 137 18.98 -18.97 -18.39
N GLU A 138 20.18 -18.94 -18.95
CA GLU A 138 21.17 -17.92 -18.67
C GLU A 138 20.65 -16.56 -19.18
N VAL A 139 20.27 -15.70 -18.24
CA VAL A 139 19.82 -14.33 -18.51
C VAL A 139 20.83 -13.36 -17.89
N SER A 140 21.39 -12.49 -18.72
CA SER A 140 22.28 -11.42 -18.25
C SER A 140 21.54 -10.50 -17.27
N ALA A 141 22.14 -10.29 -16.09
CA ALA A 141 21.65 -9.31 -15.12
C ALA A 141 21.98 -7.86 -15.48
N SER A 142 22.70 -7.61 -16.59
CA SER A 142 23.08 -6.28 -17.02
C SER A 142 21.84 -5.44 -17.38
N CYS A 143 21.89 -4.17 -17.00
CA CYS A 143 20.83 -3.20 -17.27
C CYS A 143 20.56 -3.07 -18.76
N LYS A 144 19.30 -3.23 -19.16
CA LYS A 144 18.90 -3.14 -20.58
C LYS A 144 18.99 -1.71 -21.13
N LEU A 145 19.16 -0.71 -20.26
CA LEU A 145 19.29 0.69 -20.63
C LEU A 145 20.74 1.10 -20.86
N CYS A 146 21.62 0.82 -19.90
CA CYS A 146 23.02 1.25 -19.98
C CYS A 146 23.96 0.15 -20.50
N GLY A 147 23.58 -1.12 -20.41
CA GLY A 147 24.40 -2.27 -20.81
C GLY A 147 25.61 -2.57 -19.90
N VAL A 148 25.85 -1.76 -18.87
CA VAL A 148 27.08 -1.79 -18.06
C VAL A 148 26.89 -2.50 -16.73
N ASP A 149 26.01 -2.00 -15.86
CA ASP A 149 25.88 -2.49 -14.48
C ASP A 149 24.75 -3.52 -14.30
N TYR A 150 24.80 -4.24 -13.18
CA TYR A 150 23.69 -5.06 -12.71
C TYR A 150 22.43 -4.24 -12.44
N GLU A 151 21.33 -4.70 -13.02
CA GLU A 151 20.08 -3.97 -12.98
C GLU A 151 19.28 -4.28 -11.72
N THR A 152 19.60 -3.54 -10.67
CA THR A 152 18.85 -3.53 -9.41
C THR A 152 17.90 -2.33 -9.36
N ARG A 153 17.00 -2.32 -8.39
CA ARG A 153 16.12 -1.16 -8.13
C ARG A 153 16.94 0.12 -7.88
N LYS A 154 18.00 -0.04 -7.07
CA LYS A 154 19.01 0.98 -6.79
C LYS A 154 19.66 1.50 -8.06
N HIS A 155 20.12 0.60 -8.94
CA HIS A 155 20.70 0.99 -10.21
C HIS A 155 19.68 1.75 -11.08
N LEU A 156 18.51 1.16 -11.33
CA LEU A 156 17.48 1.73 -12.21
C LEU A 156 17.08 3.15 -11.79
N LEU A 157 16.79 3.36 -10.51
CA LEU A 157 16.27 4.64 -10.02
C LEU A 157 17.38 5.68 -9.79
N GLY A 158 18.54 5.26 -9.25
CA GLY A 158 19.52 6.21 -8.74
C GLY A 158 20.92 6.18 -9.36
N ARG A 159 21.28 5.20 -10.21
CA ARG A 159 22.65 5.13 -10.79
C ARG A 159 22.73 4.94 -12.31
N CYS A 160 21.68 4.44 -12.96
CA CYS A 160 21.68 4.18 -14.41
C CYS A 160 22.07 5.44 -15.20
N SER A 161 23.18 5.35 -15.94
CA SER A 161 23.73 6.46 -16.73
C SER A 161 22.81 6.88 -17.87
N ALA A 162 22.12 5.92 -18.50
CA ALA A 162 21.12 6.19 -19.54
C ALA A 162 19.91 7.00 -19.04
N LEU A 163 19.76 7.17 -17.71
CA LEU A 163 18.69 7.96 -17.08
C LEU A 163 19.23 9.20 -16.35
N SER A 164 20.51 9.57 -16.54
CA SER A 164 21.17 10.67 -15.80
C SER A 164 20.49 12.02 -16.03
N GLN A 165 20.30 12.42 -17.30
CA GLN A 165 19.65 13.68 -17.65
C GLN A 165 18.24 13.77 -17.05
N LEU A 166 17.47 12.70 -17.17
CA LEU A 166 16.13 12.64 -16.60
C LEU A 166 16.15 12.75 -15.08
N ARG A 167 17.12 12.10 -14.42
CA ARG A 167 17.29 12.18 -12.96
C ARG A 167 17.65 13.60 -12.52
N GLU A 168 18.46 14.33 -13.28
CA GLU A 168 18.85 15.71 -12.98
C GLU A 168 17.66 16.68 -13.09
N GLU A 169 16.87 16.58 -14.17
CA GLU A 169 15.60 17.32 -14.31
C GLU A 169 14.68 17.08 -13.12
N ASN A 170 14.65 15.82 -12.69
CA ASN A 170 13.85 15.35 -11.60
C ASN A 170 14.35 15.91 -10.26
N PHE A 171 15.65 15.87 -9.99
CA PHE A 171 16.25 16.42 -8.77
C PHE A 171 16.07 17.94 -8.67
N THR A 172 16.13 18.65 -9.79
CA THR A 172 15.80 20.09 -9.82
C THR A 172 14.39 20.36 -9.31
N ARG A 173 13.40 19.57 -9.74
CA ARG A 173 12.01 19.69 -9.26
C ARG A 173 11.89 19.31 -7.79
N LEU A 174 12.53 18.22 -7.37
CA LEU A 174 12.50 17.79 -5.97
C LEU A 174 13.08 18.87 -5.05
N ARG A 175 14.22 19.47 -5.43
CA ARG A 175 14.83 20.59 -4.69
C ARG A 175 13.87 21.76 -4.55
N ALA A 176 13.20 22.14 -5.64
CA ALA A 176 12.20 23.21 -5.62
C ALA A 176 11.02 22.90 -4.68
N ILE A 177 10.55 21.65 -4.62
CA ILE A 177 9.46 21.23 -3.73
C ILE A 177 9.90 21.27 -2.26
N LEU A 178 11.11 20.82 -1.95
CA LEU A 178 11.61 20.76 -0.58
C LEU A 178 11.94 22.13 0.00
N SER A 179 12.31 23.11 -0.83
CA SER A 179 12.65 24.50 -0.46
C SER A 179 13.83 24.67 0.53
N ASP A 180 14.25 23.62 1.23
CA ASP A 180 15.42 23.57 2.11
C ASP A 180 16.54 22.73 1.49
N ASP A 181 17.67 23.39 1.20
CA ASP A 181 18.85 22.77 0.60
C ASP A 181 19.51 21.74 1.54
N ASN A 182 19.40 21.91 2.86
CA ASN A 182 19.96 20.95 3.82
C ASN A 182 19.18 19.64 3.80
N THR A 183 17.85 19.70 3.82
CA THR A 183 16.97 18.53 3.65
C THR A 183 17.23 17.84 2.32
N PHE A 184 17.30 18.58 1.21
CA PHE A 184 17.61 18.00 -0.11
C PHE A 184 18.97 17.30 -0.12
N THR A 185 20.00 17.93 0.45
CA THR A 185 21.35 17.36 0.53
C THR A 185 21.35 16.08 1.38
N THR A 186 20.68 16.09 2.52
CA THR A 186 20.56 14.92 3.41
C THR A 186 19.93 13.74 2.69
N ILE A 187 18.79 13.95 2.01
CA ILE A 187 18.09 12.90 1.27
C ILE A 187 18.93 12.39 0.10
N THR A 188 19.66 13.26 -0.61
CA THR A 188 20.42 12.84 -1.80
C THR A 188 21.75 12.18 -1.47
N GLN A 189 22.33 12.45 -0.30
CA GLN A 189 23.52 11.77 0.22
C GLN A 189 23.19 10.37 0.77
N ASP A 190 22.03 10.20 1.40
CA ASP A 190 21.54 8.87 1.78
C ASP A 190 20.76 8.22 0.63
N PHE A 191 21.44 7.30 -0.06
CA PHE A 191 20.87 6.65 -1.23
C PHE A 191 19.62 5.82 -0.92
N ASP A 192 19.51 5.21 0.26
CA ASP A 192 18.32 4.41 0.60
C ASP A 192 17.12 5.32 0.89
N MET A 193 17.35 6.46 1.55
CA MET A 193 16.33 7.50 1.71
C MET A 193 15.87 8.09 0.38
N LEU A 194 16.78 8.37 -0.55
CA LEU A 194 16.42 8.85 -1.87
C LEU A 194 15.52 7.86 -2.60
N ILE A 195 15.85 6.58 -2.56
CA ILE A 195 15.03 5.52 -3.17
C ILE A 195 13.67 5.44 -2.47
N GLN A 196 13.63 5.55 -1.14
CA GLN A 196 12.38 5.63 -0.39
C GLN A 196 11.55 6.84 -0.82
N MET A 197 12.13 8.03 -0.94
CA MET A 197 11.44 9.25 -1.39
C MET A 197 10.86 9.12 -2.80
N ILE A 198 11.59 8.45 -3.71
CA ILE A 198 11.12 8.19 -5.07
C ILE A 198 9.97 7.17 -5.07
N LEU A 199 10.02 6.15 -4.22
CA LEU A 199 9.06 5.04 -4.22
C LEU A 199 7.81 5.33 -3.38
N ASP A 200 7.94 5.96 -2.23
CA ASP A 200 6.86 6.33 -1.33
C ASP A 200 7.35 7.43 -0.39
N CYS A 201 7.00 8.68 -0.72
CA CYS A 201 7.40 9.84 0.07
C CYS A 201 6.66 9.97 1.40
N THR A 202 5.70 9.08 1.68
CA THR A 202 4.88 9.12 2.90
C THR A 202 5.33 8.13 3.96
N HIS A 203 6.40 7.39 3.66
CA HIS A 203 7.03 6.45 4.56
C HIS A 203 7.50 7.10 5.86
N SER A 204 7.25 6.41 6.97
CA SER A 204 7.56 6.89 8.33
C SER A 204 9.02 7.34 8.49
N SER A 205 9.97 6.61 7.92
CA SER A 205 11.40 6.97 7.97
C SER A 205 11.75 8.33 7.35
N LEU A 206 10.90 8.88 6.49
CA LEU A 206 11.09 10.22 5.91
C LEU A 206 10.47 11.30 6.80
N LYS A 207 9.41 10.99 7.55
CA LYS A 207 8.71 11.96 8.40
C LYS A 207 9.56 12.48 9.56
N ASP A 208 10.53 11.68 9.99
CA ASP A 208 11.49 12.07 11.04
C ASP A 208 12.50 13.13 10.55
N ILE A 209 12.63 13.29 9.24
CA ILE A 209 13.66 14.14 8.61
C ILE A 209 13.03 15.32 7.89
N ILE A 210 11.81 15.13 7.35
CA ILE A 210 11.17 16.09 6.47
C ILE A 210 9.68 16.19 6.84
N VAL A 211 9.17 17.42 6.91
CA VAL A 211 7.74 17.70 7.06
C VAL A 211 7.18 18.15 5.72
N LEU A 212 6.45 17.27 5.04
CA LEU A 212 5.74 17.59 3.80
C LEU A 212 4.31 18.03 4.09
N SER A 213 3.88 19.09 3.41
CA SER A 213 2.45 19.37 3.26
C SER A 213 1.79 18.33 2.34
N PRO A 214 0.47 18.07 2.46
CA PRO A 214 -0.23 17.14 1.58
C PRO A 214 -0.10 17.47 0.08
N ALA A 215 0.03 18.77 -0.25
CA ALA A 215 0.27 19.22 -1.62
C ALA A 215 1.68 18.83 -2.12
N GLN A 216 2.71 18.96 -1.27
CA GLN A 216 4.06 18.54 -1.60
C GLN A 216 4.16 17.01 -1.75
N GLU A 217 3.53 16.24 -0.85
CA GLU A 217 3.45 14.76 -0.96
C GLU A 217 2.83 14.36 -2.31
N THR A 218 1.68 14.95 -2.66
CA THR A 218 1.00 14.69 -3.93
C THR A 218 1.88 15.04 -5.13
N ASN A 219 2.60 16.16 -5.06
CA ASN A 219 3.49 16.60 -6.14
C ASN A 219 4.70 15.67 -6.31
N ILE A 220 5.33 15.24 -5.21
CA ILE A 220 6.45 14.29 -5.23
C ILE A 220 5.97 12.93 -5.75
N GLU A 221 4.82 12.43 -5.27
CA GLU A 221 4.24 11.18 -5.75
C GLU A 221 3.95 11.21 -7.26
N ARG A 222 3.33 12.30 -7.74
CA ARG A 222 3.04 12.46 -9.17
C ARG A 222 4.33 12.52 -9.98
N TRP A 223 5.28 13.34 -9.57
CA TRP A 223 6.55 13.54 -10.27
C TRP A 223 7.39 12.26 -10.36
N SER A 224 7.51 11.52 -9.26
CA SER A 224 8.31 10.29 -9.21
C SER A 224 7.74 9.20 -10.14
N CYS A 225 6.44 9.26 -10.46
CA CYS A 225 5.81 8.42 -11.48
C CYS A 225 6.17 8.82 -12.92
N GLU A 226 6.55 10.07 -13.20
CA GLU A 226 6.36 10.64 -14.55
C GLU A 226 7.27 10.09 -15.65
N ARG A 227 8.46 9.52 -15.40
CA ARG A 227 9.34 9.16 -16.54
C ARG A 227 10.36 8.04 -16.35
N LEU A 228 10.94 7.88 -15.16
CA LEU A 228 12.05 6.92 -14.93
C LEU A 228 11.65 5.48 -15.27
N VAL A 229 10.37 5.18 -15.08
CA VAL A 229 9.84 3.83 -15.13
C VAL A 229 9.27 3.49 -16.52
N THR A 230 8.70 4.48 -17.22
CA THR A 230 8.11 4.28 -18.55
C THR A 230 9.14 4.09 -19.66
N HIS A 231 10.34 4.68 -19.55
CA HIS A 231 11.38 4.49 -20.57
C HIS A 231 11.78 3.03 -20.70
N ARG A 232 11.92 2.35 -19.56
CA ARG A 232 12.21 0.94 -19.53
C ARG A 232 11.05 0.10 -20.03
N ALA A 233 9.81 0.39 -19.60
CA ALA A 233 8.63 -0.34 -20.05
C ALA A 233 8.49 -0.31 -21.58
N LYS A 234 8.77 0.84 -22.21
CA LYS A 234 8.80 0.97 -23.68
C LYS A 234 9.84 0.07 -24.33
N ILE A 235 11.05 0.01 -23.78
CA ILE A 235 12.12 -0.85 -24.31
C ILE A 235 11.77 -2.34 -24.19
N ILE A 236 11.11 -2.74 -23.10
CA ILE A 236 10.64 -4.12 -22.93
C ILE A 236 9.52 -4.44 -23.94
N SER A 237 8.61 -3.51 -24.22
CA SER A 237 7.51 -3.75 -25.17
C SER A 237 7.94 -3.75 -26.65
N SER A 238 9.15 -3.29 -26.96
CA SER A 238 9.66 -3.20 -28.34
C SER A 238 10.53 -4.40 -28.75
N ASN A 239 10.82 -5.32 -27.82
CA ASN A 239 11.55 -6.55 -28.06
C ASN A 239 10.63 -7.76 -27.87
#